data_AF-A0A9W8E5X5-F1
#
_entry.id   AF-A0A9W8E5X5-F1
#
_cell.length_a   1.000
_cell.length_b   1.000
_cell.length_c   1.000
_cell.angle_alpha   90.00
_cell.angle_beta   90.00
_cell.angle_gamma   90.00
#
_symmetry.space_group_name_H-M   'P 1'
#
loop_
_entity.id
_entity.type
_entity.pdbx_description
1 polymer ?
#
loop_
_entity_poly.entity_id
_entity_poly.type
_entity_poly.pdbx_seq_one_letter_code
_entity_poly.pdbx_strand_id
1 'polypeptide(L)'
;MTAEGNLYNPALFSGQYLPSYQLAQEYMAICRQVPTSLSAIRGHLFKIFRASLPRHVELRSKLATARALDDISLVVDALAQKLQEEERMAPPFDITQLTRNSEGHYDIPHYISQPYIRPPYEPPVKSSKTQPPVLEEKKPAASLADTHHIPTLTPASTPASTKRSARPDSPSATVQPPKRTCPTSPNSTDKPPKADQHPGNRRKVKCAHCGNVSSPKCPHLRCKPCCRQRQLKPTTRDEKPTSLTESAVDEVVLCTVHRSHTAPQA
;
A
#
# COMPACT_ATOMS: atom_id res chain seq x y z
N MET A 1 -12.35 22.84 13.48
CA MET A 1 -11.23 22.57 12.56
C MET A 1 -11.64 21.45 11.61
N THR A 2 -11.33 21.55 10.31
CA THR A 2 -11.36 20.40 9.39
C THR A 2 -9.94 19.89 9.15
N ALA A 3 -9.80 18.66 8.69
CA ALA A 3 -8.52 18.07 8.32
C ALA A 3 -8.66 17.19 7.07
N GLU A 4 -9.21 15.99 7.23
CA GLU A 4 -9.26 15.00 6.15
C GLU A 4 -10.13 15.46 4.97
N GLY A 5 -11.34 15.97 5.23
CA GLY A 5 -12.29 16.39 4.17
C GLY A 5 -11.75 17.46 3.22
N ASN A 6 -10.97 18.43 3.73
CA ASN A 6 -10.40 19.52 2.93
C ASN A 6 -9.32 19.05 1.94
N LEU A 7 -8.74 17.87 2.14
CA LEU A 7 -7.76 17.29 1.21
C LEU A 7 -8.44 16.58 0.03
N TYR A 8 -9.73 16.27 0.12
CA TYR A 8 -10.53 15.68 -0.96
C TYR A 8 -11.34 16.76 -1.69
N ASN A 9 -11.92 17.70 -0.95
CA ASN A 9 -12.56 18.89 -1.50
C ASN A 9 -11.94 20.17 -0.89
N PRO A 10 -10.96 20.81 -1.58
CA PRO A 10 -10.42 22.11 -1.19
C PRO A 10 -11.46 23.24 -1.14
N ALA A 11 -12.54 23.14 -1.90
CA ALA A 11 -13.63 24.11 -1.99
C ALA A 11 -14.73 23.91 -0.92
N LEU A 12 -14.50 23.06 0.10
CA LEU A 12 -15.53 22.68 1.09
C LEU A 12 -16.22 23.86 1.79
N PHE A 13 -15.55 25.01 1.92
CA PHE A 13 -16.09 26.22 2.56
C PHE A 13 -16.42 27.37 1.58
N SER A 14 -16.30 27.16 0.26
CA SER A 14 -16.65 28.21 -0.73
C SER A 14 -18.15 28.38 -0.91
N GLY A 15 -18.96 27.41 -0.46
CA GLY A 15 -20.39 27.32 -0.78
C GLY A 15 -20.66 26.90 -2.23
N GLN A 16 -19.63 26.52 -3.01
CA GLN A 16 -19.74 26.18 -4.42
C GLN A 16 -19.31 24.73 -4.68
N TYR A 17 -19.96 24.11 -5.67
CA TYR A 17 -19.65 22.75 -6.14
C TYR A 17 -18.71 22.85 -7.34
N LEU A 18 -17.41 23.00 -7.07
CA LEU A 18 -16.41 23.18 -8.12
C LEU A 18 -15.97 21.84 -8.74
N PRO A 19 -15.75 21.77 -10.06
CA PRO A 19 -15.14 20.61 -10.70
C PRO A 19 -13.73 20.33 -10.16
N SER A 20 -13.45 19.05 -9.89
CA SER A 20 -12.17 18.56 -9.37
C SER A 20 -10.97 18.93 -10.25
N TYR A 21 -11.16 19.06 -11.57
CA TYR A 21 -10.10 19.46 -12.48
C TYR A 21 -9.68 20.93 -12.31
N GLN A 22 -10.62 21.85 -12.03
CA GLN A 22 -10.30 23.27 -11.81
C GLN A 22 -9.42 23.41 -10.56
N LEU A 23 -9.84 22.76 -9.46
CA LEU A 23 -9.10 22.75 -8.20
C LEU A 23 -7.71 22.11 -8.34
N ALA A 24 -7.58 21.07 -9.17
CA ALA A 24 -6.30 20.44 -9.43
C ALA A 24 -5.36 21.32 -10.29
N GLN A 25 -5.90 22.05 -11.28
CA GLN A 25 -5.11 22.98 -12.10
C GLN A 25 -4.64 24.19 -11.29
N GLU A 26 -5.50 24.77 -10.45
CA GLU A 26 -5.11 25.81 -9.49
C GLU A 26 -4.04 25.31 -8.51
N TYR A 27 -4.25 24.11 -7.92
CA TYR A 27 -3.26 23.47 -7.05
C TYR A 27 -1.90 23.27 -7.73
N MET A 28 -1.89 22.85 -9.00
CA MET A 28 -0.65 22.72 -9.78
C MET A 28 0.02 24.08 -10.06
N ALA A 29 -0.75 25.14 -10.29
CA ALA A 29 -0.22 26.50 -10.44
C ALA A 29 0.45 26.98 -9.13
N ILE A 30 -0.14 26.68 -7.97
CA ILE A 30 0.46 26.96 -6.65
C ILE A 30 1.74 26.14 -6.45
N CYS A 31 1.74 24.85 -6.79
CA CYS A 31 2.93 23.98 -6.67
C CYS A 31 4.09 24.33 -7.60
N ARG A 32 3.86 25.13 -8.66
CA ARG A 32 4.94 25.71 -9.47
C ARG A 32 5.62 26.91 -8.78
N GLN A 33 4.91 27.61 -7.89
CA GLN A 33 5.43 28.76 -7.14
C GLN A 33 6.03 28.35 -5.80
N VAL A 34 5.45 27.34 -5.13
CA VAL A 34 5.83 26.89 -3.78
C VAL A 34 6.53 25.53 -3.86
N PRO A 35 7.81 25.42 -3.43
CA PRO A 35 8.57 24.18 -3.54
C PRO A 35 7.93 23.07 -2.69
N THR A 36 7.28 22.12 -3.37
CA THR A 36 6.48 21.06 -2.74
C THR A 36 6.98 19.69 -3.21
N SER A 37 7.14 18.74 -2.28
CA SER A 37 7.64 17.40 -2.65
C SER A 37 6.68 16.67 -3.59
N LEU A 38 7.21 16.02 -4.63
CA LEU A 38 6.41 15.28 -5.63
C LEU A 38 5.54 14.17 -5.02
N SER A 39 5.96 13.60 -3.88
CA SER A 39 5.15 12.62 -3.13
C SER A 39 3.94 13.25 -2.44
N ALA A 40 4.07 14.47 -1.91
CA ALA A 40 2.92 15.22 -1.39
C ALA A 40 1.98 15.65 -2.53
N ILE A 41 2.53 16.16 -3.64
CA ILE A 41 1.75 16.57 -4.83
C ILE A 41 0.90 15.41 -5.35
N ARG A 42 1.51 14.25 -5.65
CA ARG A 42 0.76 13.04 -6.04
C ARG A 42 -0.27 12.65 -4.97
N GLY A 43 0.12 12.66 -3.69
CA GLY A 43 -0.76 12.33 -2.57
C GLY A 43 -1.99 13.23 -2.45
N HIS A 44 -1.89 14.51 -2.81
CA HIS A 44 -3.02 15.45 -2.84
C HIS A 44 -3.88 15.26 -4.09
N LEU A 45 -3.28 15.11 -5.28
CA LEU A 45 -4.00 14.84 -6.52
C LEU A 45 -4.80 13.52 -6.47
N PHE A 46 -4.26 12.47 -5.83
CA PHE A 46 -4.99 11.23 -5.58
C PHE A 46 -6.23 11.39 -4.68
N LYS A 47 -6.30 12.46 -3.88
CA LYS A 47 -7.45 12.77 -3.03
C LYS A 47 -8.44 13.68 -3.77
N ILE A 48 -7.97 14.77 -4.40
CA ILE A 48 -8.80 15.67 -5.20
C ILE A 48 -9.57 14.90 -6.29
N PHE A 49 -8.88 14.00 -7.01
CA PHE A 49 -9.50 13.17 -8.04
C PHE A 49 -9.94 11.77 -7.53
N ARG A 50 -10.29 11.62 -6.24
CA ARG A 50 -10.70 10.33 -5.67
C ARG A 50 -11.89 9.71 -6.42
N ALA A 51 -12.87 10.50 -6.82
CA ALA A 51 -14.07 10.03 -7.52
C ALA A 51 -13.81 9.68 -9.00
N SER A 52 -12.86 10.39 -9.64
CA SER A 52 -12.63 10.35 -11.09
C SER A 52 -11.55 9.34 -11.49
N LEU A 53 -10.45 9.24 -10.73
CA LEU A 53 -9.34 8.31 -11.04
C LEU A 53 -9.71 6.81 -11.13
N PRO A 54 -10.71 6.27 -10.40
CA PRO A 54 -11.16 4.89 -10.59
C PRO A 54 -11.73 4.62 -11.99
N ARG A 55 -12.30 5.64 -12.65
CA ARG A 55 -12.84 5.54 -14.03
C ARG A 55 -11.72 5.66 -15.08
N HIS A 56 -10.62 6.35 -14.76
CA HIS A 56 -9.50 6.59 -15.67
C HIS A 56 -8.23 5.85 -15.20
N VAL A 57 -8.29 4.52 -15.14
CA VAL A 57 -7.20 3.65 -14.64
C VAL A 57 -5.84 3.93 -15.30
N GLU A 58 -5.82 4.22 -16.60
CA GLU A 58 -4.59 4.60 -17.33
C GLU A 58 -3.93 5.88 -16.80
N LEU A 59 -4.73 6.93 -16.57
CA LEU A 59 -4.24 8.20 -16.03
C LEU A 59 -3.85 8.06 -14.55
N ARG A 60 -4.59 7.23 -13.79
CA ARG A 60 -4.25 6.86 -12.41
C ARG A 60 -2.88 6.19 -12.32
N SER A 61 -2.58 5.27 -13.24
CA SER A 61 -1.28 4.59 -13.31
C SER A 61 -0.16 5.56 -13.68
N LYS A 62 -0.37 6.45 -14.67
CA LYS A 62 0.60 7.49 -15.04
C LYS A 62 0.87 8.48 -13.90
N LEU A 63 -0.16 8.92 -13.18
CA LEU A 63 0.00 9.78 -11.99
C LEU A 63 0.80 9.10 -10.87
N ALA A 64 0.67 7.77 -10.72
CA ALA A 64 1.43 7.02 -9.74
C ALA A 64 2.93 6.95 -10.09
N THR A 65 3.27 6.78 -11.37
CA THR A 65 4.65 6.56 -11.85
C THR A 65 5.42 7.83 -12.22
N ALA A 66 4.74 8.96 -12.43
CA ALA A 66 5.32 10.27 -12.75
C ALA A 66 6.47 10.66 -11.80
N ARG A 67 7.56 11.21 -12.38
CA ARG A 67 8.81 11.53 -11.66
C ARG A 67 9.23 13.00 -11.74
N ALA A 68 8.67 13.78 -12.66
CA ALA A 68 8.81 15.22 -12.74
C ALA A 68 7.49 15.95 -12.42
N LEU A 69 7.56 17.25 -12.13
CA LEU A 69 6.37 18.09 -11.94
C LEU A 69 5.61 18.29 -13.27
N ASP A 70 6.33 18.30 -14.38
CA ASP A 70 5.77 18.44 -15.72
C ASP A 70 5.03 17.17 -16.16
N ASP A 71 5.57 15.98 -15.87
CA ASP A 71 4.86 14.70 -16.04
C ASP A 71 3.49 14.74 -15.33
N ILE A 72 3.48 15.21 -14.08
CA ILE A 72 2.26 15.34 -13.28
C ILE A 72 1.31 16.35 -13.91
N SER A 73 1.82 17.50 -14.37
CA SER A 73 1.03 18.52 -15.06
C SER A 73 0.32 17.94 -16.29
N LEU A 74 1.05 17.25 -17.16
CA LEU A 74 0.51 16.61 -18.37
C LEU A 74 -0.58 15.58 -18.05
N VAL A 75 -0.45 14.83 -16.94
CA VAL A 75 -1.49 13.89 -16.50
C VAL A 75 -2.71 14.61 -15.93
N VAL A 76 -2.53 15.72 -15.20
CA VAL A 76 -3.63 16.57 -14.70
C VAL A 76 -4.39 17.20 -15.86
N ASP A 77 -3.71 17.76 -16.86
CA ASP A 77 -4.34 18.38 -18.03
C ASP A 77 -5.05 17.35 -18.92
N ALA A 78 -4.44 16.19 -19.15
CA ALA A 78 -5.09 15.08 -19.88
C ALA A 78 -6.30 14.49 -19.13
N LEU A 79 -6.33 14.56 -17.80
CA LEU A 79 -7.50 14.21 -16.99
C LEU A 79 -8.56 15.30 -17.05
N ALA A 80 -8.16 16.58 -16.95
CA ALA A 80 -9.05 17.72 -17.05
C ALA A 80 -9.85 17.72 -18.37
N GLN A 81 -9.17 17.51 -19.50
CA GLN A 81 -9.82 17.40 -20.82
C GLN A 81 -10.90 16.31 -20.87
N LYS A 82 -10.65 15.14 -20.27
CA LYS A 82 -11.65 14.06 -20.20
C LYS A 82 -12.83 14.40 -19.32
N LEU A 83 -12.58 15.00 -18.16
CA LEU A 83 -13.64 15.39 -17.22
C LEU A 83 -14.50 16.54 -17.77
N GLN A 84 -13.90 17.47 -18.52
CA GLN A 84 -14.62 18.52 -19.24
C GLN A 84 -15.50 17.97 -20.37
N GLU A 85 -15.03 16.95 -21.10
CA GLU A 85 -15.84 16.27 -22.10
C GLU A 85 -17.04 15.54 -21.46
N GLU A 86 -16.80 14.82 -20.36
CA GLU A 86 -17.85 14.12 -19.61
C GLU A 86 -18.86 15.09 -18.97
N GLU A 87 -18.40 16.24 -18.46
CA GLU A 87 -19.25 17.32 -17.95
C GLU A 87 -20.11 17.95 -19.07
N ARG A 88 -19.53 18.16 -20.26
CA ARG A 88 -20.27 18.71 -21.43
C ARG A 88 -21.33 17.75 -21.97
N MET A 89 -21.08 16.44 -21.89
CA MET A 89 -22.00 15.41 -22.36
C MET A 89 -23.05 15.00 -21.31
N ALA A 90 -22.89 15.45 -20.05
CA ALA A 90 -23.85 15.24 -18.99
C ALA A 90 -24.97 16.30 -18.99
N PRO A 91 -26.14 16.01 -18.39
CA PRO A 91 -27.12 17.05 -18.06
C PRO A 91 -26.50 18.14 -17.17
N PRO A 92 -26.98 19.39 -17.25
CA PRO A 92 -26.51 20.47 -16.36
C PRO A 92 -26.58 20.08 -14.89
N PHE A 93 -25.47 20.27 -14.16
CA PHE A 93 -25.41 19.93 -12.74
C PHE A 93 -26.27 20.90 -11.91
N ASP A 94 -27.36 20.40 -11.36
CA ASP A 94 -28.24 21.12 -10.43
C ASP A 94 -28.32 20.38 -9.09
N ILE A 95 -27.95 21.09 -8.02
CA ILE A 95 -27.91 20.58 -6.65
C ILE A 95 -29.32 20.22 -6.15
N THR A 96 -30.35 20.92 -6.63
CA THR A 96 -31.75 20.72 -6.21
C THR A 96 -32.35 19.41 -6.72
N GLN A 97 -31.78 18.84 -7.78
CA GLN A 97 -32.25 17.63 -8.45
C GLN A 97 -31.46 16.37 -8.06
N LEU A 98 -30.50 16.47 -7.13
CA LEU A 98 -29.66 15.35 -6.73
C LEU A 98 -30.43 14.27 -5.96
N THR A 99 -30.38 13.04 -6.45
CA THR A 99 -30.83 11.85 -5.72
C THR A 99 -29.94 11.58 -4.51
N ARG A 100 -30.47 10.81 -3.56
CA ARG A 100 -29.70 10.25 -2.45
C ARG A 100 -29.58 8.75 -2.61
N ASN A 101 -28.40 8.23 -2.32
CA ASN A 101 -28.13 6.80 -2.26
C ASN A 101 -28.74 6.14 -1.01
N SER A 102 -28.58 4.82 -0.89
CA SER A 102 -29.07 4.02 0.24
C SER A 102 -28.49 4.40 1.61
N GLU A 103 -27.39 5.16 1.65
CA GLU A 103 -26.75 5.68 2.86
C GLU A 103 -27.25 7.11 3.21
N GLY A 104 -28.10 7.71 2.37
CA GLY A 104 -28.62 9.06 2.54
C GLY A 104 -27.71 10.17 2.01
N HIS A 105 -26.59 9.82 1.36
CA HIS A 105 -25.65 10.76 0.75
C HIS A 105 -26.09 11.14 -0.67
N TYR A 106 -25.80 12.38 -1.11
CA TYR A 106 -26.15 12.83 -2.47
C TYR A 106 -25.29 12.16 -3.55
N ASP A 107 -25.92 11.75 -4.65
CA ASP A 107 -25.25 11.15 -5.82
C ASP A 107 -24.63 12.24 -6.71
N ILE A 108 -23.48 12.75 -6.28
CA ILE A 108 -22.74 13.81 -6.98
C ILE A 108 -21.95 13.23 -8.17
N PRO A 109 -21.95 13.85 -9.37
CA PRO A 109 -21.12 13.42 -10.50
C PRO A 109 -19.62 13.40 -10.16
N HIS A 110 -18.88 12.46 -10.75
CA HIS A 110 -17.48 12.18 -10.37
C HIS A 110 -16.45 13.21 -10.84
N TYR A 111 -16.85 14.13 -11.73
CA TYR A 111 -16.03 15.27 -12.13
C TYR A 111 -16.13 16.43 -11.12
N ILE A 112 -17.22 16.54 -10.35
CA ILE A 112 -17.36 17.50 -9.24
C ILE A 112 -16.52 17.05 -8.03
N SER A 113 -15.93 18.00 -7.30
CA SER A 113 -15.15 17.71 -6.10
C SER A 113 -16.04 17.26 -4.94
N GLN A 114 -15.67 16.17 -4.26
CA GLN A 114 -16.48 15.53 -3.23
C GLN A 114 -15.66 15.31 -1.94
N PRO A 115 -16.21 15.58 -0.76
CA PRO A 115 -15.55 15.24 0.50
C PRO A 115 -15.46 13.72 0.67
N TYR A 116 -14.42 13.22 1.34
CA TYR A 116 -14.34 11.81 1.67
C TYR A 116 -15.25 11.47 2.85
N ILE A 117 -16.30 10.72 2.56
CA ILE A 117 -17.15 10.07 3.56
C ILE A 117 -16.48 8.76 3.97
N ARG A 118 -16.24 8.61 5.26
CA ARG A 118 -15.62 7.41 5.84
C ARG A 118 -16.67 6.29 5.91
N PRO A 119 -16.41 5.10 5.35
CA PRO A 119 -17.32 3.96 5.50
C PRO A 119 -17.43 3.53 6.98
N PRO A 120 -18.52 2.86 7.37
CA PRO A 120 -18.68 2.36 8.73
C PRO A 120 -17.50 1.47 9.14
N TYR A 121 -17.12 1.51 10.42
CA TYR A 121 -16.03 0.68 10.92
C TYR A 121 -16.48 -0.77 11.05
N GLU A 122 -15.98 -1.63 10.17
CA GLU A 122 -16.10 -3.08 10.31
C GLU A 122 -14.99 -3.60 11.24
N PRO A 123 -15.34 -4.25 12.37
CA PRO A 123 -14.34 -4.84 13.24
C PRO A 123 -13.64 -6.01 12.53
N PRO A 124 -12.32 -6.21 12.73
CA PRO A 124 -11.60 -7.28 12.06
C PRO A 124 -12.16 -8.65 12.47
N VAL A 125 -12.80 -9.33 11.51
CA VAL A 125 -13.27 -10.70 11.68
C VAL A 125 -12.05 -11.56 12.01
N LYS A 126 -12.08 -12.23 13.16
CA LYS A 126 -11.04 -13.17 13.55
C LYS A 126 -11.10 -14.36 12.59
N SER A 127 -10.28 -14.34 11.55
CA SER A 127 -10.10 -15.49 10.68
C SER A 127 -9.56 -16.66 11.50
N SER A 128 -10.45 -17.58 11.87
CA SER A 128 -10.06 -18.96 12.13
C SER A 128 -9.24 -19.43 10.93
N LYS A 129 -8.17 -20.19 11.17
CA LYS A 129 -7.28 -20.66 10.11
C LYS A 129 -8.03 -21.65 9.23
N THR A 130 -8.71 -21.16 8.19
CA THR A 130 -9.20 -22.01 7.10
C THR A 130 -7.98 -22.69 6.48
N GLN A 131 -8.00 -24.02 6.46
CA GLN A 131 -6.92 -24.79 5.85
C GLN A 131 -6.84 -24.49 4.35
N PRO A 132 -5.66 -24.58 3.71
CA PRO A 132 -5.55 -24.43 2.27
C PRO A 132 -6.46 -25.45 1.56
N PRO A 133 -7.08 -25.09 0.42
CA PRO A 133 -7.96 -26.00 -0.30
C PRO A 133 -7.18 -27.21 -0.77
N VAL A 134 -7.74 -28.40 -0.53
CA VAL A 134 -7.22 -29.66 -1.07
C VAL A 134 -7.36 -29.64 -2.59
N LEU A 135 -6.29 -30.02 -3.29
CA LEU A 135 -6.31 -30.19 -4.74
C LEU A 135 -7.14 -31.44 -5.08
N GLU A 136 -8.34 -31.26 -5.62
CA GLU A 136 -9.12 -32.39 -6.16
C GLU A 136 -8.52 -32.94 -7.45
N GLU A 137 -8.44 -34.26 -7.54
CA GLU A 137 -7.89 -34.98 -8.68
C GLU A 137 -8.85 -34.96 -9.88
N LYS A 138 -8.32 -34.70 -11.08
CA LYS A 138 -9.08 -34.82 -12.34
C LYS A 138 -9.43 -36.28 -12.64
N LYS A 139 -10.71 -36.62 -12.61
CA LYS A 139 -11.23 -37.83 -13.28
C LYS A 139 -11.30 -37.61 -14.80
N PRO A 140 -11.01 -38.64 -15.62
CA PRO A 140 -11.11 -38.55 -17.07
C PRO A 140 -12.57 -38.64 -17.55
N ALA A 141 -12.93 -37.83 -18.55
CA ALA A 141 -14.23 -37.91 -19.22
C ALA A 141 -14.18 -38.99 -20.32
N ALA A 142 -15.11 -39.95 -20.24
CA ALA A 142 -15.33 -40.93 -21.29
C ALA A 142 -16.60 -40.59 -22.08
N SER A 143 -16.50 -40.76 -23.40
CA SER A 143 -17.57 -41.08 -24.37
C SER A 143 -19.04 -40.93 -23.93
N LEU A 144 -19.80 -40.13 -24.70
CA LEU A 144 -20.88 -40.61 -25.58
C LEU A 144 -21.44 -39.41 -26.38
N ALA A 145 -21.64 -39.59 -27.68
CA ALA A 145 -22.30 -38.60 -28.53
C ALA A 145 -23.35 -39.34 -29.37
N ASP A 146 -24.60 -38.88 -29.29
CA ASP A 146 -25.72 -39.45 -30.04
C ASP A 146 -26.38 -38.39 -30.93
N THR A 147 -26.47 -38.76 -32.21
CA THR A 147 -27.37 -38.33 -33.29
C THR A 147 -28.21 -37.05 -33.15
N HIS A 148 -28.05 -36.11 -34.11
CA HIS A 148 -29.17 -35.41 -34.78
C HIS A 148 -28.77 -34.94 -36.20
N HIS A 149 -29.76 -34.67 -37.07
CA HIS A 149 -29.65 -34.86 -38.53
C HIS A 149 -30.32 -33.73 -39.37
N ILE A 150 -29.59 -33.18 -40.37
CA ILE A 150 -29.99 -32.32 -41.54
C ILE A 150 -30.76 -30.99 -41.30
N PRO A 151 -30.95 -30.09 -42.32
CA PRO A 151 -30.42 -30.03 -43.71
C PRO A 151 -29.56 -28.76 -44.04
N THR A 152 -28.50 -28.84 -44.84
CA THR A 152 -28.42 -28.75 -46.33
C THR A 152 -28.57 -27.32 -46.92
N LEU A 153 -27.49 -26.78 -47.52
CA LEU A 153 -27.38 -26.36 -48.95
C LEU A 153 -26.02 -25.66 -49.25
N THR A 154 -25.44 -26.00 -50.40
CA THR A 154 -24.19 -25.48 -51.02
C THR A 154 -24.54 -24.72 -52.32
N PRO A 155 -23.61 -24.25 -53.21
CA PRO A 155 -22.14 -24.16 -53.19
C PRO A 155 -21.66 -22.67 -53.16
N ALA A 156 -20.45 -22.21 -53.51
CA ALA A 156 -19.22 -22.73 -54.16
C ALA A 156 -17.97 -21.98 -53.57
N SER A 157 -16.70 -22.02 -54.02
CA SER A 157 -16.02 -22.46 -55.27
C SER A 157 -14.58 -22.96 -55.00
N THR A 158 -13.92 -23.49 -56.04
CA THR A 158 -12.53 -23.98 -56.14
C THR A 158 -11.56 -22.92 -56.79
N PRO A 159 -10.23 -23.15 -57.02
CA PRO A 159 -9.42 -24.38 -56.87
C PRO A 159 -8.02 -24.32 -56.18
N ALA A 160 -7.64 -25.48 -55.63
CA ALA A 160 -6.34 -26.16 -55.53
C ALA A 160 -4.97 -25.47 -55.82
N SER A 161 -3.97 -25.77 -54.98
CA SER A 161 -2.72 -26.40 -55.47
C SER A 161 -1.99 -27.28 -54.43
N THR A 162 -1.24 -28.23 -54.98
CA THR A 162 -0.68 -29.49 -54.47
C THR A 162 0.71 -29.45 -53.77
N LYS A 163 1.05 -30.57 -53.08
CA LYS A 163 2.42 -31.16 -52.87
C LYS A 163 3.39 -30.44 -51.91
N ARG A 164 4.45 -31.07 -51.37
CA ARG A 164 4.70 -32.45 -50.83
C ARG A 164 6.11 -32.47 -50.18
N SER A 165 6.33 -33.37 -49.22
CA SER A 165 7.63 -34.05 -48.94
C SER A 165 8.85 -33.32 -48.31
N ALA A 166 9.31 -33.95 -47.22
CA ALA A 166 10.70 -34.41 -46.96
C ALA A 166 11.79 -33.49 -46.35
N ARG A 167 12.36 -34.01 -45.25
CA ARG A 167 13.72 -33.85 -44.69
C ARG A 167 14.74 -34.64 -45.57
N PRO A 168 16.10 -34.44 -45.50
CA PRO A 168 16.87 -34.59 -44.26
C PRO A 168 18.23 -33.86 -44.09
N ASP A 169 18.84 -34.15 -42.93
CA ASP A 169 20.26 -34.14 -42.54
C ASP A 169 21.09 -32.85 -42.26
N SER A 170 22.02 -33.06 -41.33
CA SER A 170 22.97 -32.14 -40.65
C SER A 170 24.38 -32.30 -41.28
N PRO A 171 25.52 -31.70 -40.81
CA PRO A 171 25.76 -30.99 -39.53
C PRO A 171 26.68 -29.74 -39.57
N SER A 172 26.82 -29.06 -38.42
CA SER A 172 28.11 -28.80 -37.71
C SER A 172 28.18 -27.45 -36.96
N ALA A 173 28.73 -27.53 -35.73
CA ALA A 173 29.44 -26.51 -34.94
C ALA A 173 28.94 -25.04 -34.86
N THR A 174 28.81 -24.51 -33.62
CA THR A 174 29.78 -23.55 -33.02
C THR A 174 29.18 -22.75 -31.83
N VAL A 175 29.76 -22.96 -30.63
CA VAL A 175 29.86 -22.05 -29.46
C VAL A 175 28.60 -21.59 -28.69
N GLN A 176 28.67 -21.79 -27.37
CA GLN A 176 27.78 -21.22 -26.34
C GLN A 176 28.29 -19.85 -25.87
N PRO A 177 27.43 -18.85 -25.57
CA PRO A 177 27.82 -17.68 -24.78
C PRO A 177 27.74 -17.97 -23.26
N PRO A 178 28.77 -17.67 -22.45
CA PRO A 178 28.79 -17.98 -21.02
C PRO A 178 28.01 -16.97 -20.15
N LYS A 179 27.48 -17.47 -19.02
CA LYS A 179 26.86 -16.67 -17.96
C LYS A 179 27.94 -15.80 -17.28
N ARG A 180 27.76 -14.47 -17.26
CA ARG A 180 28.68 -13.57 -16.54
C ARG A 180 28.40 -13.57 -15.04
N THR A 181 29.36 -14.08 -14.28
CA THR A 181 29.47 -13.88 -12.83
C THR A 181 30.05 -12.49 -12.53
N CYS A 182 29.69 -11.91 -11.38
CA CYS A 182 30.26 -10.64 -10.93
C CYS A 182 31.60 -10.88 -10.22
N PRO A 183 32.70 -10.20 -10.60
CA PRO A 183 33.96 -10.28 -9.87
C PRO A 183 34.02 -9.24 -8.74
N THR A 184 34.39 -9.70 -7.54
CA THR A 184 34.78 -8.87 -6.40
C THR A 184 36.28 -8.58 -6.47
N SER A 185 36.72 -7.33 -6.38
CA SER A 185 38.12 -6.96 -6.05
C SER A 185 38.27 -5.45 -5.76
N PRO A 186 39.39 -4.99 -5.18
CA PRO A 186 39.27 -4.09 -4.02
C PRO A 186 40.04 -2.76 -4.12
N ASN A 187 39.96 -2.03 -3.00
CA ASN A 187 40.98 -1.19 -2.39
C ASN A 187 40.68 0.32 -2.29
N SER A 188 41.28 0.91 -1.27
CA SER A 188 40.99 2.21 -0.68
C SER A 188 41.53 3.41 -1.46
N THR A 189 40.95 4.58 -1.18
CA THR A 189 41.69 5.81 -0.90
C THR A 189 40.83 6.70 0.01
N ASP A 190 41.45 7.32 1.00
CA ASP A 190 40.76 8.01 2.10
C ASP A 190 40.09 9.32 1.69
N LYS A 191 38.89 9.54 2.23
CA LYS A 191 38.30 10.89 2.38
C LYS A 191 37.39 10.92 3.61
N PRO A 192 37.58 11.84 4.57
CA PRO A 192 36.84 11.81 5.82
C PRO A 192 35.35 12.17 5.60
N PRO A 193 34.40 11.38 6.09
CA PRO A 193 32.98 11.68 5.96
C PRO A 193 32.59 12.88 6.83
N LYS A 194 31.85 13.82 6.25
CA LYS A 194 31.19 14.90 7.00
C LYS A 194 30.12 14.29 7.91
N ALA A 195 29.92 14.88 9.08
CA ALA A 195 29.00 14.36 10.09
C ALA A 195 27.53 14.57 9.70
N ASP A 196 26.91 13.56 9.08
CA ASP A 196 25.46 13.53 8.84
C ASP A 196 24.68 13.40 10.16
N GLN A 197 24.05 14.49 10.59
CA GLN A 197 23.16 14.51 11.75
C GLN A 197 21.77 13.93 11.42
N HIS A 198 21.70 12.65 11.12
CA HIS A 198 20.44 11.92 11.05
C HIS A 198 20.14 11.17 12.37
N PRO A 199 19.07 11.48 13.10
CA PRO A 199 18.75 10.85 14.40
C PRO A 199 18.13 9.44 14.24
N GLY A 200 18.57 8.68 13.23
CA GLY A 200 17.85 7.52 12.69
C GLY A 200 18.29 6.14 13.17
N ASN A 201 19.48 5.98 13.77
CA ASN A 201 20.05 4.64 14.02
C ASN A 201 20.54 4.43 15.46
N ARG A 202 19.63 4.53 16.45
CA ARG A 202 19.90 4.03 17.80
C ARG A 202 20.06 2.51 17.74
N ARG A 203 21.24 1.99 18.10
CA ARG A 203 21.53 0.54 18.17
C ARG A 203 20.42 -0.16 18.98
N LYS A 204 19.80 -1.19 18.37
CA LYS A 204 18.71 -1.96 19.00
C LYS A 204 19.26 -2.72 20.21
N VAL A 205 18.96 -2.26 21.42
CA VAL A 205 19.31 -2.95 22.67
C VAL A 205 18.57 -4.29 22.70
N LYS A 206 19.29 -5.38 22.99
CA LYS A 206 18.70 -6.72 23.12
C LYS A 206 18.33 -7.02 24.57
N CYS A 207 17.28 -7.79 24.77
CA CYS A 207 16.81 -8.26 26.07
C CYS A 207 17.79 -9.27 26.66
N ALA A 208 18.30 -9.01 27.87
CA ALA A 208 19.22 -9.90 28.57
C ALA A 208 18.66 -11.31 28.87
N HIS A 209 17.33 -11.51 28.77
CA HIS A 209 16.66 -12.79 29.07
C HIS A 209 16.28 -13.60 27.82
N CYS A 210 16.08 -12.97 26.66
CA CYS A 210 15.53 -13.66 25.48
C CYS A 210 15.96 -13.08 24.12
N GLY A 211 16.94 -12.16 24.08
CA GLY A 211 17.46 -11.58 22.84
C GLY A 211 16.53 -10.60 22.10
N ASN A 212 15.21 -10.61 22.36
CA ASN A 212 14.23 -9.69 21.76
C ASN A 212 14.59 -8.21 21.98
N VAL A 213 14.16 -7.32 21.08
CA VAL A 213 14.42 -5.89 21.20
C VAL A 213 13.85 -5.33 22.52
N SER A 214 14.71 -4.65 23.28
CA SER A 214 14.38 -3.95 24.53
C SER A 214 14.24 -2.45 24.26
N SER A 215 13.45 -1.77 25.10
CA SER A 215 13.53 -0.30 25.16
C SER A 215 14.90 0.11 25.70
N PRO A 216 15.59 1.09 25.09
CA PRO A 216 16.84 1.63 25.62
C PRO A 216 16.63 2.45 26.90
N LYS A 217 15.38 2.76 27.26
CA LYS A 217 15.03 3.45 28.52
C LYS A 217 14.72 2.48 29.67
N CYS A 218 14.70 1.16 29.41
CA CYS A 218 14.38 0.16 30.44
C CYS A 218 15.61 -0.08 31.34
N PRO A 219 15.55 0.21 32.67
CA PRO A 219 16.70 0.01 33.57
C PRO A 219 17.12 -1.46 33.67
N HIS A 220 16.20 -2.40 33.43
CA HIS A 220 16.46 -3.84 33.50
C HIS A 220 16.96 -4.46 32.20
N LEU A 221 17.19 -3.66 31.14
CA LEU A 221 17.60 -4.12 29.80
C LEU A 221 16.80 -5.34 29.30
N ARG A 222 15.48 -5.33 29.57
CA ARG A 222 14.54 -6.40 29.25
C ARG A 222 13.40 -5.88 28.40
N CYS A 223 13.00 -6.68 27.40
CA CYS A 223 11.80 -6.42 26.61
C CYS A 223 10.54 -6.47 27.48
N LYS A 224 9.46 -5.84 26.99
CA LYS A 224 8.18 -5.69 27.70
C LYS A 224 7.66 -6.98 28.40
N PRO A 225 7.60 -8.17 27.75
CA PRO A 225 7.11 -9.39 28.43
C PRO A 225 8.05 -9.87 29.55
N CYS A 226 9.36 -9.95 29.31
CA CYS A 226 10.32 -10.41 30.33
C CYS A 226 10.48 -9.39 31.48
N CYS A 227 10.26 -8.10 31.22
CA CYS A 227 10.20 -7.08 32.26
C CYS A 227 8.95 -7.23 33.13
N ARG A 228 7.78 -7.53 32.54
CA ARG A 228 6.54 -7.78 33.28
C ARG A 228 6.63 -9.06 34.12
N GLN A 229 7.24 -10.12 33.59
CA GLN A 229 7.51 -11.36 34.34
C GLN A 229 8.44 -11.13 35.54
N ARG A 230 9.47 -10.28 35.41
CA ARG A 230 10.34 -9.89 36.55
C ARG A 230 9.57 -9.12 37.62
N GLN A 231 8.61 -8.27 37.25
CA GLN A 231 7.78 -7.53 38.20
C GLN A 231 6.74 -8.40 38.94
N LEU A 232 6.48 -9.61 38.48
CA LEU A 232 5.49 -10.53 39.06
C LEU A 232 6.11 -11.64 39.93
N LYS A 233 7.44 -11.83 39.88
CA LYS A 233 8.14 -12.74 40.78
C LYS A 233 8.75 -11.95 41.94
N PRO A 234 8.25 -12.08 43.19
CA PRO A 234 9.03 -11.65 44.35
C PRO A 234 10.33 -12.47 44.39
N THR A 235 11.41 -11.84 44.84
CA THR A 235 12.72 -12.48 44.99
C THR A 235 12.72 -13.37 46.23
N THR A 236 12.18 -14.59 46.10
CA THR A 236 12.37 -15.64 47.11
C THR A 236 13.84 -16.08 47.09
N ARG A 237 14.63 -15.50 47.98
CA ARG A 237 15.92 -16.04 48.41
C ARG A 237 15.81 -16.43 49.88
N ASP A 238 15.41 -17.68 50.10
CA ASP A 238 15.73 -18.41 51.31
C ASP A 238 17.24 -18.63 51.37
N GLU A 239 18.00 -17.65 51.84
CA GLU A 239 19.30 -17.88 52.47
C GLU A 239 19.39 -17.07 53.75
N LYS A 240 19.53 -17.77 54.88
CA LYS A 240 19.53 -17.22 56.23
C LYS A 240 20.87 -16.49 56.49
N PRO A 241 20.91 -15.16 56.63
CA PRO A 241 22.16 -14.46 56.88
C PRO A 241 22.61 -14.73 58.32
N THR A 242 23.79 -15.33 58.46
CA THR A 242 24.49 -15.44 59.74
C THR A 242 25.55 -14.34 59.77
N SER A 243 25.61 -13.58 60.87
CA SER A 243 26.58 -12.52 61.20
C SER A 243 26.75 -11.33 60.23
N LEU A 244 26.24 -10.19 60.67
CA LEU A 244 26.87 -8.85 60.65
C LEU A 244 27.73 -8.44 59.43
N THR A 245 27.16 -7.61 58.55
CA THR A 245 27.78 -6.34 58.09
C THR A 245 26.71 -5.47 57.42
N GLU A 246 26.93 -4.15 57.38
CA GLU A 246 25.93 -3.17 56.94
C GLU A 246 25.73 -3.11 55.42
N SER A 247 24.61 -2.50 54.99
CA SER A 247 24.33 -1.98 53.64
C SER A 247 24.07 -2.99 52.49
N ALA A 248 22.86 -3.57 52.45
CA ALA A 248 22.23 -4.04 51.21
C ALA A 248 20.70 -4.15 51.33
N VAL A 249 19.99 -3.02 51.46
CA VAL A 249 18.54 -3.01 51.16
C VAL A 249 18.40 -3.07 49.63
N ASP A 250 17.98 -4.22 49.12
CA ASP A 250 17.73 -4.47 47.70
C ASP A 250 16.48 -3.66 47.27
N GLU A 251 16.68 -2.37 46.97
CA GLU A 251 15.61 -1.47 46.55
C GLU A 251 14.95 -2.03 45.28
N VAL A 252 13.68 -2.40 45.36
CA VAL A 252 12.96 -3.01 44.24
C VAL A 252 12.67 -1.94 43.19
N VAL A 253 13.66 -1.63 42.35
CA VAL A 253 13.56 -0.64 41.27
C VAL A 253 12.52 -1.11 40.25
N LEU A 254 11.28 -0.65 40.43
CA LEU A 254 10.18 -0.91 39.51
C LEU A 254 10.46 -0.19 38.18
N CYS A 255 10.52 -0.95 37.08
CA CYS A 255 10.70 -0.35 35.76
C CYS A 255 9.48 0.50 35.37
N THR A 256 9.65 1.81 35.46
CA THR A 256 8.70 2.87 35.08
C THR A 256 8.30 2.81 33.61
N VAL A 257 9.18 2.31 32.73
CA VAL A 257 8.97 2.25 31.27
C VAL A 257 8.05 1.11 30.82
N HIS A 258 7.90 0.05 31.63
CA HIS A 258 7.10 -1.13 31.30
C HIS A 258 6.08 -1.50 32.38
N ARG A 259 5.83 -0.59 33.34
CA ARG A 259 4.82 -0.74 34.40
C ARG A 259 3.45 -1.03 33.78
N SER A 260 2.80 -2.11 34.21
CA SER A 260 1.39 -2.32 33.89
C SER A 260 0.54 -1.37 34.75
N HIS A 261 -0.31 -0.57 34.11
CA HIS A 261 -1.42 0.09 34.79
C HIS A 261 -2.44 -0.97 35.21
N THR A 262 -2.24 -1.56 36.39
CA THR A 262 -3.35 -2.09 37.18
C THR A 262 -3.92 -0.89 37.91
N ALA A 263 -5.11 -0.43 37.49
CA ALA A 263 -5.85 0.56 38.27
C ALA A 263 -6.11 0.01 39.67
N PRO A 264 -6.10 0.85 40.73
CA PRO A 264 -6.66 0.44 42.00
C PRO A 264 -8.13 0.08 41.78
N GLN A 265 -8.54 -1.10 42.24
CA GLN A 265 -9.96 -1.39 42.42
C GLN A 265 -10.43 -0.55 43.62
N ALA A 266 -11.44 0.27 43.39
CA ALA A 266 -12.21 1.01 44.37
C ALA A 266 -13.68 0.59 44.21
#